data_AF-A0A924JW79-F1
#
_entry.id   AF-A0A924JW79-F1
#
_cell.length_a   1.000
_cell.length_b   1.000
_cell.length_c   1.000
_cell.angle_alpha   90.00
_cell.angle_beta   90.00
_cell.angle_gamma   90.00
#
_symmetry.space_group_name_H-M   'P 1'
#
loop_
_entity.id
_entity.type
_entity.pdbx_description
1 polymer ?
#
loop_
_entity_poly.entity_id
_entity_poly.type
_entity_poly.pdbx_seq_one_letter_code
_entity_poly.pdbx_strand_id
1 'polypeptide(L)'
;MPCKIDANVDVILADNGDPAAFIWDRFEHTVIGQPQAIFTRRSWWETAAIPTLIDIELWRLDASRGDAPQHRYDLRRDADGSWVLAVDWGEFPAPACQLRLLHPLRGHHARNSRRADTS
;
A
#
# COMPACT_ATOMS: atom_id res chain seq x y z
N MET A 1 10.25 16.11 -1.56
CA MET A 1 11.56 15.80 -0.94
C MET A 1 11.30 14.82 0.18
N PRO A 2 12.15 13.79 0.37
CA PRO A 2 11.93 12.83 1.44
C PRO A 2 12.07 13.49 2.82
N CYS A 3 11.14 13.17 3.71
CA CYS A 3 11.12 13.59 5.10
C CYS A 3 11.27 12.36 5.99
N LYS A 4 12.23 12.43 6.92
CA LYS A 4 12.40 11.40 7.94
C LYS A 4 11.40 11.63 9.07
N ILE A 5 10.64 10.60 9.44
CA ILE A 5 9.52 10.69 10.38
C ILE A 5 9.84 9.98 11.70
N ASP A 6 10.29 8.71 11.65
CA ASP A 6 10.56 7.85 12.81
C ASP A 6 9.41 7.81 13.86
N ALA A 7 8.16 7.67 13.40
CA ALA A 7 6.98 7.60 14.28
C ALA A 7 6.42 6.18 14.37
N ASN A 8 6.01 5.75 15.57
CA ASN A 8 5.30 4.48 15.72
C ASN A 8 3.94 4.55 15.03
N VAL A 9 3.58 3.46 14.35
CA VAL A 9 2.30 3.32 13.63
C VAL A 9 1.69 1.95 13.89
N ASP A 10 0.37 1.88 13.82
CA ASP A 10 -0.34 0.60 13.82
C ASP A 10 -0.48 0.14 12.37
N VAL A 11 -0.09 -1.11 12.08
CA VAL A 11 -0.15 -1.67 10.72
C VAL A 11 -1.19 -2.77 10.69
N ILE A 12 -2.07 -2.70 9.69
CA ILE A 12 -3.03 -3.74 9.35
C ILE A 12 -2.38 -4.59 8.25
N LEU A 13 -2.20 -5.87 8.54
CA LEU A 13 -1.61 -6.84 7.61
C LEU A 13 -2.71 -7.58 6.85
N ALA A 14 -2.45 -7.88 5.58
CA ALA A 14 -3.23 -8.85 4.81
C ALA A 14 -2.88 -10.29 5.24
N ASP A 15 -3.67 -11.26 4.78
CA ASP A 15 -3.50 -12.69 5.11
C ASP A 15 -2.11 -13.24 4.69
N ASN A 16 -1.48 -12.63 3.68
CA ASN A 16 -0.14 -13.01 3.22
C ASN A 16 1.01 -12.38 4.04
N GLY A 17 0.68 -11.52 5.02
CA GLY A 17 1.65 -10.83 5.86
C GLY A 17 2.13 -9.48 5.29
N ASP A 18 1.65 -9.06 4.13
CA ASP A 18 2.00 -7.75 3.56
C ASP A 18 1.21 -6.62 4.26
N PRO A 19 1.78 -5.41 4.38
CA PRO A 19 1.04 -4.24 4.83
C PRO A 19 -0.13 -3.91 3.89
N ALA A 20 -1.35 -3.85 4.44
CA ALA A 20 -2.56 -3.47 3.70
C ALA A 20 -3.01 -2.03 4.02
N ALA A 21 -2.80 -1.58 5.26
CA ALA A 21 -3.01 -0.20 5.69
C ALA A 21 -2.19 0.11 6.94
N PHE A 22 -2.04 1.39 7.27
CA PHE A 22 -1.45 1.80 8.54
C PHE A 22 -2.14 3.05 9.10
N ILE A 23 -2.19 3.16 10.42
CA ILE A 23 -2.74 4.31 11.12
C ILE A 23 -1.59 5.21 11.57
N TRP A 24 -1.58 6.44 11.07
CA TRP A 24 -0.62 7.48 11.42
C TRP A 24 -1.34 8.80 11.66
N ASP A 25 -1.01 9.47 12.76
CA ASP A 25 -1.67 10.70 13.22
C ASP A 25 -3.21 10.59 13.23
N ARG A 26 -3.72 9.44 13.71
CA ARG A 26 -5.16 9.08 13.78
C ARG A 26 -5.86 8.89 12.43
N PHE A 27 -5.13 8.94 11.32
CA PHE A 27 -5.67 8.70 9.99
C PHE A 27 -5.17 7.38 9.42
N GLU A 28 -6.11 6.63 8.86
CA GLU A 28 -5.78 5.44 8.08
C GLU A 28 -5.20 5.86 6.72
N HIS A 29 -4.10 5.22 6.36
CA HIS A 29 -3.46 5.29 5.07
C HIS A 29 -3.57 3.91 4.43
N THR A 30 -4.37 3.82 3.37
CA THR A 30 -4.61 2.57 2.65
C THR A 30 -3.51 2.35 1.64
N VAL A 31 -2.91 1.17 1.63
CA VAL A 31 -1.87 0.81 0.67
C VAL A 31 -2.46 0.67 -0.73
N ILE A 32 -1.79 1.25 -1.71
CA ILE A 32 -2.13 1.25 -3.12
C ILE A 32 -1.06 0.47 -3.87
N GLY A 33 -1.49 -0.54 -4.65
CA GLY A 33 -0.58 -1.39 -5.41
C GLY A 33 0.11 -2.43 -4.53
N GLN A 34 1.32 -2.85 -4.92
CA GLN A 34 2.04 -3.94 -4.26
C GLN A 34 3.15 -3.42 -3.35
N PRO A 35 3.10 -3.67 -2.03
CA PRO A 35 4.20 -3.44 -1.11
C PRO A 35 5.47 -4.19 -1.51
N GLN A 36 6.62 -3.59 -1.22
CA GLN A 36 7.92 -4.19 -1.48
C GLN A 36 8.69 -4.35 -0.17
N ALA A 37 8.93 -5.60 0.22
CA ALA A 37 9.83 -5.94 1.31
C ALA A 37 11.28 -5.74 0.87
N ILE A 38 12.04 -5.01 1.67
CA ILE A 38 13.45 -4.69 1.51
C ILE A 38 14.16 -5.10 2.80
N PHE A 39 15.04 -6.08 2.73
CA PHE A 39 15.85 -6.52 3.87
C PHE A 39 17.22 -5.89 3.77
N THR A 40 17.59 -5.10 4.78
CA THR A 40 18.92 -4.45 4.85
C THR A 40 19.68 -4.89 6.08
N ARG A 41 20.95 -5.20 5.92
CA ARG A 41 21.81 -5.62 7.03
C ARG A 41 22.25 -4.42 7.86
N ARG A 42 22.08 -4.46 9.18
CA ARG A 42 22.72 -3.50 10.11
C ARG A 42 24.24 -3.64 10.03
N SER A 43 24.95 -2.52 10.08
CA SER A 43 26.40 -2.45 10.29
C SER A 43 26.74 -2.90 11.71
N TRP A 44 26.58 -4.18 11.99
CA TRP A 44 26.74 -4.77 13.32
C TRP A 44 28.15 -4.57 13.90
N TRP A 45 29.15 -4.31 13.05
CA TRP A 45 30.52 -3.99 13.47
C TRP A 45 30.67 -2.61 14.10
N GLU A 46 29.67 -1.73 14.00
CA GLU A 46 29.67 -0.41 14.66
C GLU A 46 29.12 -0.46 16.09
N THR A 47 28.53 -1.60 16.50
CA THR A 47 27.90 -1.75 17.81
C THR A 47 28.62 -2.85 18.59
N ALA A 48 28.98 -2.60 19.86
CA ALA A 48 29.65 -3.59 20.71
C ALA A 48 28.75 -4.77 21.15
N ALA A 49 27.45 -4.71 20.83
CA ALA A 49 26.47 -5.74 21.16
C ALA A 49 26.26 -6.69 19.98
N ILE A 50 26.21 -8.00 20.26
CA ILE A 50 25.81 -9.02 19.29
C ILE A 50 24.33 -8.80 18.97
N PRO A 51 23.95 -8.43 17.73
CA PRO A 51 22.55 -8.18 17.41
C PRO A 51 21.75 -9.49 17.41
N THR A 52 20.58 -9.48 18.03
CA THR A 52 19.59 -10.58 17.95
C THR A 52 18.96 -10.70 16.56
N LEU A 53 18.94 -9.61 15.78
CA LEU A 53 18.48 -9.58 14.40
C LEU A 53 19.43 -8.69 13.58
N ILE A 54 20.05 -9.27 12.56
CA ILE A 54 21.02 -8.58 11.69
C ILE A 54 20.30 -7.83 10.56
N ASP A 55 19.13 -8.30 10.15
CA ASP A 55 18.37 -7.73 9.05
C ASP A 55 17.28 -6.78 9.58
N ILE A 56 17.21 -5.59 9.01
CA ILE A 56 16.11 -4.63 9.16
C ILE A 56 15.09 -4.98 8.08
N GLU A 57 13.88 -5.33 8.50
CA GLU A 57 12.74 -5.49 7.62
C GLU A 57 12.14 -4.10 7.35
N LEU A 58 12.31 -3.63 6.11
CA LEU A 58 11.75 -2.37 5.61
C LEU A 58 10.72 -2.68 4.52
N TRP A 59 9.62 -1.97 4.51
CA TRP A 59 8.55 -2.09 3.54
C TRP A 59 8.35 -0.76 2.82
N ARG A 60 8.58 -0.74 1.52
CA ARG A 60 8.26 0.40 0.67
C ARG A 60 6.87 0.21 0.09
N LEU A 61 6.02 1.21 0.28
CA LEU A 61 4.64 1.18 -0.18
C LEU A 61 4.20 2.54 -0.71
N ASP A 62 3.23 2.52 -1.61
CA ASP A 62 2.47 3.70 -1.98
C ASP A 62 1.14 3.64 -1.20
N ALA A 63 0.69 4.74 -0.60
CA ALA A 63 -0.55 4.78 0.15
C ALA A 63 -1.24 6.14 0.05
N SER A 64 -2.56 6.16 0.21
CA SER A 64 -3.34 7.40 0.31
C SER A 64 -4.16 7.45 1.60
N ARG A 65 -4.40 8.67 2.05
CA ARG A 65 -5.34 8.96 3.13
C ARG A 65 -6.70 9.32 2.51
N GLY A 66 -7.54 8.31 2.29
CA GLY A 66 -8.80 8.48 1.57
C GLY A 66 -8.56 9.03 0.16
N ASP A 67 -9.23 10.13 -0.19
CA ASP A 67 -9.11 10.80 -1.50
C ASP A 67 -7.91 11.76 -1.61
N ALA A 68 -7.03 11.80 -0.59
CA ALA A 68 -5.80 12.59 -0.68
C ALA A 68 -4.85 12.02 -1.74
N PRO A 69 -3.92 12.87 -2.27
CA PRO A 69 -2.86 12.37 -3.15
C PRO A 69 -2.10 11.22 -2.49
N GLN A 70 -1.74 10.23 -3.30
CA GLN A 70 -0.94 9.12 -2.81
C GLN A 70 0.49 9.58 -2.54
N HIS A 71 1.09 9.01 -1.51
CA HIS A 71 2.46 9.24 -1.12
C HIS A 71 3.20 7.91 -1.08
N ARG A 72 4.51 7.97 -1.20
CA ARG A 72 5.38 6.82 -1.00
C ARG A 72 5.97 6.86 0.40
N TYR A 73 5.89 5.74 1.11
CA TYR A 73 6.37 5.60 2.47
C TYR A 73 7.30 4.40 2.62
N ASP A 74 8.21 4.50 3.57
CA ASP A 74 8.93 3.34 4.10
C ASP A 74 8.48 3.06 5.53
N LEU A 75 7.89 1.87 5.75
CA LEU A 75 7.61 1.32 7.08
C LEU A 75 8.75 0.39 7.49
N ARG A 76 9.16 0.45 8.75
CA ARG A 76 10.18 -0.43 9.32
C ARG A 76 9.52 -1.31 10.37
N ARG A 77 9.72 -2.61 10.26
CA ARG A 77 9.33 -3.55 11.31
C ARG A 77 10.53 -3.81 12.21
N ASP A 78 10.37 -3.49 13.48
CA ASP A 78 11.38 -3.71 14.50
C ASP A 78 11.37 -5.16 15.00
N ALA A 79 12.47 -5.58 15.64
CA ALA A 79 12.65 -6.96 16.08
C ALA A 79 11.65 -7.40 17.16
N ASP A 80 11.04 -6.44 17.87
CA ASP A 80 9.95 -6.68 18.83
C ASP A 80 8.57 -6.79 18.16
N GLY A 81 8.52 -6.66 16.83
CA GLY A 81 7.29 -6.68 16.03
C GLY A 81 6.59 -5.33 15.91
N SER A 82 7.10 -4.27 16.55
CA SER A 82 6.56 -2.92 16.40
C SER A 82 6.83 -2.36 15.01
N TRP A 83 5.98 -1.42 14.59
CA TRP A 83 6.08 -0.77 13.29
C TRP A 83 6.37 0.72 13.44
N VAL A 84 7.28 1.20 12.61
CA VAL A 84 7.70 2.60 12.56
C VAL A 84 7.56 3.12 11.13
N LEU A 85 6.85 4.22 10.95
CA LEU A 85 6.93 5.03 9.75
C LEU A 85 8.28 5.75 9.74
N ALA A 86 9.21 5.26 8.93
CA ALA A 86 10.59 5.76 8.91
C ALA A 86 10.72 6.98 8.00
N VAL A 87 10.15 6.92 6.78
CA VAL A 87 10.30 7.95 5.75
C VAL A 87 8.99 8.18 5.01
N ASP A 88 8.65 9.45 4.80
CA ASP A 88 7.71 9.90 3.77
C ASP A 88 8.52 10.45 2.60
N TRP A 89 8.47 9.80 1.44
CA TRP A 89 9.17 10.24 0.23
C TRP A 89 8.47 11.40 -0.47
N GLY A 90 7.24 11.71 -0.06
CA GLY A 90 6.34 12.70 -0.62
C GLY A 90 5.34 12.10 -1.60
N GLU A 91 4.57 13.00 -2.21
CA GLU A 91 3.60 12.65 -3.25
C GLU A 91 4.28 11.88 -4.38
N PHE A 92 3.71 10.72 -4.70
CA PHE A 92 4.16 9.90 -5.81
C PHE A 92 3.05 9.91 -6.86
N PRO A 93 3.30 10.24 -8.13
CA PRO A 93 2.21 10.29 -9.11
C PRO A 93 1.54 8.92 -9.20
N ALA A 94 0.21 8.91 -9.11
CA ALA A 94 -0.59 7.70 -9.29
C ALA A 94 -0.21 7.04 -10.62
N PRO A 95 0.13 5.73 -10.64
CA PRO A 95 0.20 5.04 -11.91
C PRO A 95 -1.18 5.16 -12.57
N ALA A 96 -1.24 5.62 -13.82
CA ALA A 96 -2.48 5.85 -14.57
C ALA A 96 -3.37 4.60 -14.79
N CYS A 97 -3.09 3.47 -14.11
CA CYS A 97 -3.61 2.15 -14.42
C CYS A 97 -4.65 1.61 -13.44
N GLN A 98 -5.18 2.38 -12.50
CA GLN A 98 -6.16 1.86 -11.52
C GLN A 98 -7.62 2.28 -11.76
N LEU A 99 -7.96 2.71 -12.97
CA LEU A 99 -9.36 2.91 -13.38
C LEU A 99 -9.88 1.74 -14.21
N ARG A 100 -9.91 0.53 -13.64
CA ARG A 100 -10.61 -0.59 -14.29
C ARG A 100 -11.16 -1.59 -13.30
N LEU A 101 -12.33 -1.27 -12.74
CA LEU A 101 -13.50 -2.14 -12.64
C LEU A 101 -14.51 -1.47 -11.71
N LEU A 102 -15.56 -0.88 -12.29
CA LEU A 102 -16.94 -0.83 -11.79
C LEU A 102 -17.77 -0.01 -12.78
N HIS A 103 -18.09 -0.61 -13.93
CA HIS A 103 -19.29 -0.20 -14.67
C HIS A 103 -20.37 -1.27 -14.45
N PRO A 104 -21.57 -0.89 -13.99
CA PRO A 104 -22.68 -1.80 -13.88
C PRO A 104 -23.21 -2.14 -15.29
N LEU A 105 -23.40 -3.43 -15.57
CA LEU A 105 -24.15 -3.92 -16.72
C LEU A 105 -25.61 -3.47 -16.57
N ARG A 106 -25.95 -2.28 -17.10
CA ARG A 106 -27.34 -1.88 -17.33
C ARG A 106 -27.83 -2.55 -18.62
N GLY A 107 -28.90 -3.32 -18.48
CA GLY A 107 -29.48 -4.12 -19.54
C GLY A 107 -30.14 -3.33 -20.67
N HIS A 108 -30.26 -3.99 -21.81
CA HIS A 108 -31.23 -3.65 -22.84
C HIS A 108 -32.19 -4.83 -23.03
N HIS A 109 -33.38 -4.69 -22.47
CA HIS A 109 -34.58 -5.43 -22.87
C HIS A 109 -35.46 -4.47 -23.69
N ALA A 110 -35.74 -4.83 -24.95
CA ALA A 110 -36.99 -4.63 -25.71
C ALA A 110 -36.64 -4.71 -27.22
N ARG A 111 -36.90 -5.83 -27.91
CA ARG A 111 -38.18 -6.26 -28.49
C ARG A 111 -38.75 -5.24 -29.50
N ASN A 112 -38.67 -5.52 -30.81
CA ASN A 112 -39.88 -5.59 -31.62
C ASN A 112 -39.71 -6.34 -32.95
N SER A 113 -40.75 -7.08 -33.26
CA SER A 113 -40.96 -8.07 -34.31
C SER A 113 -41.76 -7.51 -35.50
N ARG A 114 -41.59 -8.13 -36.68
CA ARG A 114 -42.49 -8.28 -37.86
C ARG A 114 -41.63 -8.28 -39.14
N ARG A 115 -41.80 -9.12 -40.16
CA ARG A 115 -42.99 -9.82 -40.69
C ARG A 115 -42.51 -11.08 -41.43
N ALA A 116 -43.28 -12.16 -41.30
CA ALA A 116 -43.22 -13.32 -42.17
C ALA A 116 -44.18 -13.15 -43.37
N ASP A 117 -43.75 -13.78 -44.47
CA ASP A 117 -44.48 -14.37 -45.58
C ASP A 117 -45.41 -13.55 -46.47
N THR A 118 -45.09 -13.62 -47.76
CA THR A 118 -46.03 -13.51 -48.88
C THR A 118 -45.58 -14.48 -49.97
N SER A 119 -46.56 -15.26 -50.45
CA SER A 119 -46.59 -16.16 -51.63
C SER A 119 -46.18 -17.61 -51.42
#